data_AF-A0AAU3F676-F1
#
_entry.id   AF-A0AAU3F676-F1
#
_cell.length_a   1.000
_cell.length_b   1.000
_cell.length_c   1.000
_cell.angle_alpha   90.00
_cell.angle_beta   90.00
_cell.angle_gamma   90.00
#
_symmetry.space_group_name_H-M   'P 1'
#
loop_
_entity.id
_entity.type
_entity.pdbx_description
1 polymer ?
#
loop_
_entity_poly.entity_id
_entity_poly.type
_entity_poly.pdbx_seq_one_letter_code
_entity_poly.pdbx_strand_id
1 'polypeptide(L)'
;MNQLGVRWTSEQVLALAPDDASRKAGNKLGAAGPWSGAGSSGSGAVWGLCKGSGSKPYQTVVDTTGPAYKCSCPSRKFPCKHALGLLLLWAADEDAVQVASTPDWAEEWLEGRRKRATDKEQSGAGAGQAAKTADPEAARRRAERRAERITAGATELEQRLSDLLRGGLAAAEQAGYGQWEETAARMVDAQAPGLAGRVRELGAIPGSGPGWPVRLLEECALIHLLDAAWLGIERLPQPLAATVRTRVGLTSPAEGTAVRDDWLILAQYDSSDGKITTRRIWLSGRESGRTALLLSFGAAGRSPQQALPVGLMIDAELTPYAGAGQLRADLGEQFGAPVPITSPPPGGPTAAALEAYGQALRNDPWLDSWPVTLSRVIPVPSDGGWQLADADGKTALPVAPAALARSGLLKLVAVSGGGPVTVFGECGHQGFSPLAAWSEDGSETVPLI
;
A
#
# COMPACT_ATOMS: atom_id res chain seq x y z
N MET A 1 -25.91 -15.05 -18.57
CA MET A 1 -25.99 -13.59 -18.38
C MET A 1 -24.64 -13.04 -18.80
N ASN A 2 -24.60 -12.20 -19.83
CA ASN A 2 -23.36 -11.68 -20.39
C ASN A 2 -22.65 -10.81 -19.35
N GLN A 3 -21.40 -11.17 -19.02
CA GLN A 3 -20.50 -10.37 -18.20
C GLN A 3 -20.19 -9.06 -18.93
N LEU A 4 -21.00 -8.04 -18.67
CA LEU A 4 -20.62 -6.66 -18.91
C LEU A 4 -19.60 -6.31 -17.83
N GLY A 5 -18.37 -5.99 -18.21
CA GLY A 5 -17.37 -5.48 -17.27
C GLY A 5 -17.94 -4.29 -16.50
N VAL A 6 -17.82 -4.31 -15.17
CA VAL A 6 -18.53 -3.35 -14.32
C VAL A 6 -17.90 -1.96 -14.40
N ARG A 7 -18.73 -0.94 -14.67
CA ARG A 7 -18.31 0.45 -14.71
C ARG A 7 -17.87 0.94 -13.33
N TRP A 8 -16.75 1.67 -13.31
CA TRP A 8 -16.27 2.29 -12.08
C TRP A 8 -17.05 3.55 -11.76
N THR A 9 -17.12 3.91 -10.48
CA THR A 9 -17.67 5.19 -10.06
C THR A 9 -16.70 6.33 -10.38
N SER A 10 -17.23 7.55 -10.54
CA SER A 10 -16.40 8.74 -10.71
C SER A 10 -15.40 8.92 -9.56
N GLU A 11 -15.77 8.59 -8.33
CA GLU A 11 -14.85 8.65 -7.19
C GLU A 11 -13.70 7.65 -7.31
N GLN A 12 -13.99 6.39 -7.71
CA GLN A 12 -12.98 5.37 -7.98
C GLN A 12 -11.99 5.83 -9.06
N VAL A 13 -12.49 6.43 -10.15
CA VAL A 13 -11.62 6.95 -11.22
C VAL A 13 -10.74 8.11 -10.73
N LEU A 14 -11.32 9.06 -9.99
CA LEU A 14 -10.56 10.22 -9.49
C LEU A 14 -9.51 9.81 -8.45
N ALA A 15 -9.73 8.73 -7.69
CA ALA A 15 -8.76 8.17 -6.76
C ALA A 15 -7.48 7.64 -7.44
N LEU A 16 -7.52 7.38 -8.75
CA LEU A 16 -6.36 6.96 -9.54
C LEU A 16 -5.45 8.13 -9.93
N ALA A 17 -5.89 9.38 -9.74
CA ALA A 17 -5.17 10.55 -10.21
C ALA A 17 -3.80 10.69 -9.50
N PRO A 18 -2.70 10.90 -10.26
CA PRO A 18 -1.36 10.98 -9.68
C PRO A 18 -1.11 12.28 -8.89
N ASP A 19 -1.92 13.32 -9.13
CA ASP A 19 -1.93 14.57 -8.39
C ASP A 19 -3.23 15.37 -8.66
N ASP A 20 -3.47 16.40 -7.85
CA ASP A 20 -4.66 17.26 -7.94
C ASP A 20 -4.79 18.01 -9.27
N ALA A 21 -3.66 18.38 -9.89
CA ALA A 21 -3.66 19.04 -11.18
C ALA A 21 -4.18 18.10 -12.28
N SER A 22 -3.74 16.83 -12.25
CA SER A 22 -4.18 15.78 -13.16
C SER A 22 -5.65 15.42 -12.90
N ARG A 23 -6.06 15.36 -11.62
CA ARG A 23 -7.47 15.16 -11.22
C ARG A 23 -8.39 16.22 -11.82
N LYS A 24 -8.07 17.51 -11.63
CA LYS A 24 -8.86 18.63 -12.16
C LYS A 24 -8.86 18.65 -13.69
N ALA A 25 -7.72 18.37 -14.32
CA ALA A 25 -7.62 18.36 -15.78
C ALA A 25 -8.36 17.18 -16.42
N GLY A 26 -8.32 16.00 -15.78
CA GLY A 26 -9.07 14.82 -16.21
C GLY A 26 -10.58 15.04 -16.11
N ASN A 27 -11.05 15.64 -15.02
CA ASN A 27 -12.46 15.95 -14.83
C ASN A 27 -13.05 16.82 -15.96
N LYS A 28 -12.28 17.79 -16.46
CA LYS A 28 -12.68 18.61 -17.62
C LYS A 28 -12.83 17.83 -18.93
N LEU A 29 -12.21 16.66 -19.01
CA LEU A 29 -12.28 15.77 -20.17
C LEU A 29 -13.29 14.64 -19.98
N GLY A 30 -13.97 14.55 -18.83
CA GLY A 30 -14.96 13.49 -18.52
C GLY A 30 -16.32 13.65 -19.18
N ALA A 31 -16.42 14.36 -20.31
CA ALA A 31 -17.66 14.59 -21.05
C ALA A 31 -17.48 14.18 -22.52
N ALA A 32 -18.55 13.82 -23.22
CA ALA A 32 -18.46 13.23 -24.57
C ALA A 32 -17.79 14.14 -25.62
N GLY A 33 -17.99 15.47 -25.53
CA GLY A 33 -17.53 16.44 -26.54
C GLY A 33 -16.06 16.34 -27.00
N PRO A 34 -15.05 16.24 -26.12
CA PRO A 34 -13.65 16.07 -26.51
C PRO A 34 -13.30 14.69 -27.11
N TRP A 35 -14.20 13.71 -27.09
CA TRP A 35 -13.92 12.33 -27.48
C TRP A 35 -14.60 11.95 -28.79
N SER A 36 -13.91 11.11 -29.56
CA SER A 36 -14.48 10.40 -30.70
C SER A 36 -13.98 8.96 -30.73
N GLY A 37 -14.73 8.06 -31.38
CA GLY A 37 -14.39 6.64 -31.47
C GLY A 37 -14.18 5.98 -30.11
N ALA A 38 -14.92 6.45 -29.08
CA ALA A 38 -14.86 5.87 -27.75
C ALA A 38 -15.63 4.55 -27.72
N GLY A 39 -15.11 3.57 -26.99
CA GLY A 39 -15.74 2.28 -26.85
C GLY A 39 -15.13 1.49 -25.71
N SER A 40 -15.81 0.41 -25.33
CA SER A 40 -15.34 -0.53 -24.32
C SER A 40 -15.46 -1.97 -24.81
N SER A 41 -14.70 -2.88 -24.21
CA SER A 41 -14.86 -4.33 -24.38
C SER A 41 -15.48 -4.93 -23.13
N GLY A 42 -16.24 -6.03 -23.30
CA GLY A 42 -16.73 -6.82 -22.17
C GLY A 42 -15.61 -7.46 -21.32
N SER A 43 -14.40 -7.56 -21.89
CA SER A 43 -13.21 -8.13 -21.25
C SER A 43 -12.37 -7.12 -20.44
N GLY A 44 -12.83 -5.87 -20.29
CA GLY A 44 -12.15 -4.87 -19.45
C GLY A 44 -11.15 -3.98 -20.19
N ALA A 45 -11.45 -3.54 -21.40
CA ALA A 45 -10.72 -2.47 -22.08
C ALA A 45 -11.63 -1.27 -22.38
N VAL A 46 -11.09 -0.07 -22.28
CA VAL A 46 -11.76 1.19 -22.65
C VAL A 46 -10.81 1.98 -23.55
N TRP A 47 -11.31 2.51 -24.67
CA TRP A 47 -10.50 3.29 -25.60
C TRP A 47 -11.25 4.53 -26.08
N GLY A 48 -10.49 5.50 -26.59
CA GLY A 48 -11.05 6.68 -27.24
C GLY A 48 -9.99 7.59 -27.85
N LEU A 49 -10.43 8.47 -28.74
CA LEU A 49 -9.62 9.50 -29.38
C LEU A 49 -9.95 10.86 -28.76
N CYS A 50 -9.04 11.41 -27.96
CA CYS A 50 -9.24 12.74 -27.37
C CYS A 50 -8.72 13.83 -28.31
N LYS A 51 -9.54 14.83 -28.61
CA LYS A 51 -9.10 16.02 -29.35
C LYS A 51 -8.01 16.75 -28.55
N GLY A 52 -6.83 16.91 -29.17
CA GLY A 52 -5.67 17.58 -28.59
C GLY A 52 -5.38 18.91 -29.27
N SER A 53 -4.26 19.55 -28.89
CA SER A 53 -3.76 20.76 -29.53
C SER A 53 -3.05 20.51 -30.87
N GLY A 54 -2.82 19.24 -31.23
CA GLY A 54 -2.20 18.82 -32.49
C GLY A 54 -3.22 18.40 -33.56
N SER A 55 -2.72 18.08 -34.76
CA SER A 55 -3.55 17.65 -35.89
C SER A 55 -4.12 16.23 -35.78
N LYS A 56 -3.49 15.37 -34.96
CA LYS A 56 -3.97 14.01 -34.67
C LYS A 56 -4.52 13.95 -33.24
N PRO A 57 -5.71 13.34 -33.03
CA PRO A 57 -6.23 13.14 -31.68
C PRO A 57 -5.35 12.14 -30.90
N TYR A 58 -5.34 12.26 -29.57
CA TYR A 58 -4.60 11.36 -28.71
C TYR A 58 -5.33 10.04 -28.56
N GLN A 59 -4.73 8.96 -29.06
CA GLN A 59 -5.17 7.60 -28.83
C GLN A 59 -4.95 7.26 -27.36
N THR A 60 -6.04 6.95 -26.67
CA THR A 60 -6.03 6.60 -25.24
C THR A 60 -6.69 5.24 -25.09
N VAL A 61 -6.00 4.31 -24.44
CA VAL A 61 -6.51 2.98 -24.09
C VAL A 61 -6.21 2.71 -22.62
N VAL A 62 -7.19 2.12 -21.94
CA VAL A 62 -7.13 1.71 -20.55
C VAL A 62 -7.54 0.24 -20.46
N ASP A 63 -6.70 -0.56 -19.82
CA ASP A 63 -7.02 -1.92 -19.37
C ASP A 63 -7.54 -1.81 -17.93
N THR A 64 -8.79 -2.17 -17.69
CA THR A 64 -9.48 -2.00 -16.39
C THR A 64 -9.34 -3.22 -15.47
N THR A 65 -8.66 -4.29 -15.90
CA THR A 65 -8.45 -5.48 -15.04
C THR A 65 -7.40 -5.21 -13.95
N GLY A 66 -6.24 -4.69 -14.34
CA GLY A 66 -5.21 -4.16 -13.45
C GLY A 66 -4.76 -2.78 -13.95
N PRO A 67 -5.46 -1.67 -13.59
CA PRO A 67 -5.50 -0.44 -14.33
C PRO A 67 -4.18 -0.04 -14.97
N ALA A 68 -4.11 -0.16 -16.28
CA ALA A 68 -2.96 0.25 -17.05
C ALA A 68 -3.37 1.16 -18.18
N TYR A 69 -2.49 2.11 -18.48
CA TYR A 69 -2.83 3.25 -19.31
C TYR A 69 -1.80 3.39 -20.42
N LYS A 70 -2.26 3.52 -21.66
CA LYS A 70 -1.46 4.04 -22.77
C LYS A 70 -2.20 5.20 -23.39
N CYS A 71 -1.50 6.33 -23.46
CA CYS A 71 -1.97 7.51 -24.16
C CYS A 71 -0.84 8.04 -25.03
N SER A 72 -1.12 8.45 -26.27
CA SER A 72 -0.12 9.03 -27.18
C SER A 72 0.26 10.48 -26.84
N CYS A 73 -0.24 11.05 -25.74
CA CYS A 73 0.11 12.40 -25.30
C CYS A 73 1.51 12.47 -24.67
N PRO A 74 2.20 13.63 -24.69
CA PRO A 74 3.57 13.78 -24.18
C PRO A 74 3.68 13.78 -22.64
N SER A 75 2.59 13.56 -21.91
CA SER A 75 2.58 13.56 -20.45
C SER A 75 3.44 12.42 -19.89
N ARG A 76 4.23 12.73 -18.85
CA ARG A 76 4.98 11.72 -18.07
C ARG A 76 4.22 11.23 -16.84
N LYS A 77 3.00 11.72 -16.61
CA LYS A 77 2.11 11.33 -15.51
C LYS A 77 1.18 10.21 -15.97
N PHE A 78 1.07 9.14 -15.18
CA PHE A 78 0.27 7.97 -15.46
C PHE A 78 -0.58 7.61 -14.22
N PRO A 79 -1.92 7.53 -14.35
CA PRO A 79 -2.72 7.93 -15.51
C PRO A 79 -2.61 9.43 -15.84
N CYS A 80 -2.60 9.77 -17.13
CA CYS A 80 -2.61 11.16 -17.58
C CYS A 80 -4.05 11.72 -17.58
N LYS A 81 -4.21 13.04 -17.78
CA LYS A 81 -5.54 13.67 -17.86
C LYS A 81 -6.48 13.02 -18.91
N HIS A 82 -5.95 12.50 -20.01
CA HIS A 82 -6.77 11.84 -21.04
C HIS A 82 -7.24 10.47 -20.57
N ALA A 83 -6.38 9.67 -19.94
CA ALA A 83 -6.79 8.38 -19.37
C ALA A 83 -7.84 8.57 -18.27
N LEU A 84 -7.64 9.56 -17.38
CA LEU A 84 -8.64 9.92 -16.37
C LEU A 84 -9.95 10.40 -17.01
N GLY A 85 -9.88 11.28 -18.01
CA GLY A 85 -11.06 11.78 -18.72
C GLY A 85 -11.85 10.68 -19.44
N LEU A 86 -11.15 9.72 -20.07
CA LEU A 86 -11.79 8.58 -20.74
C LEU A 86 -12.53 7.69 -19.74
N LEU A 87 -11.88 7.39 -18.61
CA LEU A 87 -12.50 6.60 -17.55
C LEU A 87 -13.69 7.32 -16.90
N LEU A 88 -13.62 8.66 -16.75
CA LEU A 88 -14.74 9.44 -16.25
C LEU A 88 -15.92 9.46 -17.22
N LEU A 89 -15.64 9.57 -18.52
CA LEU A 89 -16.67 9.44 -19.55
C LEU A 89 -17.32 8.05 -19.50
N TRP A 90 -16.50 7.00 -19.39
CA TRP A 90 -16.99 5.63 -19.24
C TRP A 90 -17.72 5.40 -17.91
N ALA A 91 -17.37 6.08 -16.84
CA ALA A 91 -18.09 6.01 -15.56
C ALA A 91 -19.48 6.69 -15.64
N ALA A 92 -19.58 7.81 -16.37
CA ALA A 92 -20.74 8.70 -16.31
C ALA A 92 -21.78 8.49 -17.43
N ASP A 93 -21.39 8.00 -18.60
CA ASP A 93 -22.23 7.98 -19.80
C ASP A 93 -22.14 6.64 -20.54
N GLU A 94 -23.22 5.86 -20.50
CA GLU A 94 -23.28 4.55 -21.16
C GLU A 94 -23.34 4.64 -22.68
N ASP A 95 -24.06 5.63 -23.17
CA ASP A 95 -24.29 5.83 -24.60
C ASP A 95 -23.05 6.39 -25.29
N ALA A 96 -22.24 7.18 -24.59
CA ALA A 96 -21.00 7.71 -25.13
C ALA A 96 -19.88 6.66 -25.27
N VAL A 97 -19.91 5.58 -24.48
CA VAL A 97 -18.88 4.52 -24.47
C VAL A 97 -19.53 3.15 -24.53
N GLN A 98 -20.02 2.79 -25.72
CA GLN A 98 -20.69 1.51 -25.94
C GLN A 98 -19.70 0.35 -26.07
N VAL A 99 -20.21 -0.87 -25.84
CA VAL A 99 -19.45 -2.09 -26.11
C VAL A 99 -19.26 -2.24 -27.62
N ALA A 100 -18.02 -2.34 -28.08
CA ALA A 100 -17.68 -2.43 -29.49
C ALA A 100 -16.46 -3.33 -29.71
N SER A 101 -16.15 -3.65 -30.97
CA SER A 101 -14.92 -4.36 -31.31
C SER A 101 -13.71 -3.45 -31.08
N THR A 102 -12.72 -3.96 -30.34
CA THR A 102 -11.51 -3.22 -30.01
C THR A 102 -10.73 -2.86 -31.29
N PRO A 103 -10.37 -1.57 -31.51
CA PRO A 103 -9.58 -1.16 -32.66
C PRO A 103 -8.17 -1.76 -32.66
N ASP A 104 -7.60 -1.99 -33.84
CA ASP A 104 -6.27 -2.63 -34.01
C ASP A 104 -5.17 -2.00 -33.14
N TRP A 105 -5.13 -0.67 -33.05
CA TRP A 105 -4.11 0.05 -32.27
C TRP A 105 -4.24 -0.16 -30.75
N ALA A 106 -5.45 -0.45 -30.27
CA ALA A 106 -5.73 -0.76 -28.88
C ALA A 106 -5.44 -2.25 -28.61
N GLU A 107 -5.86 -3.13 -29.52
CA GLU A 107 -5.62 -4.58 -29.42
C GLU A 107 -4.12 -4.91 -29.46
N GLU A 108 -3.36 -4.28 -30.35
CA GLU A 108 -1.89 -4.44 -30.43
C GLU A 108 -1.23 -4.14 -29.08
N TRP A 109 -1.70 -3.11 -28.38
CA TRP A 109 -1.17 -2.76 -27.07
C TRP A 109 -1.60 -3.74 -25.97
N LEU A 110 -2.87 -4.15 -25.96
CA LEU A 110 -3.41 -5.11 -25.00
C LEU A 110 -2.73 -6.47 -25.14
N GLU A 111 -2.55 -6.97 -26.36
CA GLU A 111 -1.86 -8.22 -26.65
C GLU A 111 -0.38 -8.16 -26.26
N GLY A 112 0.30 -7.05 -26.54
CA GLY A 112 1.65 -6.82 -26.06
C GLY A 112 1.74 -6.77 -24.52
N ARG A 113 0.67 -6.41 -23.82
CA ARG A 113 0.58 -6.49 -22.35
C ARG A 113 0.40 -7.94 -21.88
N ARG A 114 -0.54 -8.69 -22.47
CA ARG A 114 -0.78 -10.10 -22.16
C ARG A 114 0.49 -10.93 -22.33
N LYS A 115 1.20 -10.77 -23.45
CA LYS A 115 2.50 -11.42 -23.69
C LYS A 115 3.56 -11.08 -22.65
N ARG A 116 3.66 -9.81 -22.23
CA ARG A 116 4.60 -9.41 -21.18
C ARG A 116 4.23 -9.96 -19.80
N ALA A 117 2.93 -10.11 -19.51
CA ALA A 117 2.47 -10.74 -18.28
C ALA A 117 2.85 -12.23 -18.26
N THR A 118 2.57 -12.96 -19.35
CA THR A 118 2.94 -14.37 -19.49
C THR A 118 4.46 -14.58 -19.48
N ASP A 119 5.23 -13.69 -20.12
CA ASP A 119 6.69 -13.76 -20.10
C ASP A 119 7.23 -13.48 -18.69
N LYS A 120 6.60 -12.60 -17.92
CA LYS A 120 6.98 -12.29 -16.54
C LYS A 120 6.67 -13.45 -15.58
N GLU A 121 5.55 -14.15 -15.79
CA GLU A 121 5.19 -15.39 -15.08
C GLU A 121 6.17 -16.52 -15.41
N GLN A 122 6.48 -16.74 -16.68
CA GLN A 122 7.42 -17.79 -17.11
C GLN A 122 8.87 -17.51 -16.70
N SER A 123 9.25 -16.23 -16.57
CA SER A 123 10.60 -15.84 -16.16
C SER A 123 10.76 -15.60 -14.66
N GLY A 124 9.70 -15.74 -13.85
CA GLY A 124 9.73 -15.45 -12.41
C GLY A 124 10.17 -14.01 -12.07
N ALA A 125 10.04 -13.08 -13.02
CA ALA A 125 10.63 -11.74 -12.93
C ALA A 125 9.71 -10.74 -12.18
N GLY A 126 9.26 -11.12 -10.99
CA GLY A 126 8.83 -10.19 -9.94
C GLY A 126 10.02 -9.90 -9.04
N ALA A 127 10.54 -8.67 -9.05
CA ALA A 127 11.58 -8.18 -8.14
C ALA A 127 12.84 -9.09 -7.98
N GLY A 128 13.50 -9.44 -9.08
CA GLY A 128 14.73 -10.22 -8.99
C GLY A 128 15.41 -10.53 -10.33
N GLN A 129 15.61 -9.55 -11.21
CA GLN A 129 16.45 -9.77 -12.40
C GLN A 129 17.94 -9.83 -12.02
N ALA A 130 18.37 -11.02 -11.61
CA ALA A 130 19.65 -11.64 -11.97
C ALA A 130 19.64 -13.14 -11.64
N ALA A 131 18.64 -13.89 -12.11
CA ALA A 131 18.65 -15.36 -12.05
C ALA A 131 18.77 -15.95 -13.46
N LYS A 132 19.71 -15.44 -14.28
CA LYS A 132 20.34 -16.29 -15.29
C LYS A 132 21.41 -17.09 -14.57
N THR A 133 21.10 -18.36 -14.28
CA THR A 133 22.04 -19.38 -13.75
C THR A 133 23.05 -18.79 -12.76
N ALA A 134 22.57 -18.22 -11.65
CA ALA A 134 23.48 -17.87 -10.57
C ALA A 134 24.00 -19.18 -9.99
N ASP A 135 25.32 -19.39 -10.05
CA ASP A 135 25.99 -20.45 -9.30
C ASP A 135 25.49 -20.40 -7.84
N PRO A 136 24.80 -21.46 -7.35
CA PRO A 136 24.25 -21.50 -5.99
C PRO A 136 25.32 -21.22 -4.93
N GLU A 137 26.56 -21.64 -5.19
CA GLU A 137 27.67 -21.42 -4.27
C GLU A 137 28.07 -19.93 -4.26
N ALA A 138 28.18 -19.29 -5.43
CA ALA A 138 28.43 -17.86 -5.50
C ALA A 138 27.30 -17.02 -4.88
N ALA A 139 26.03 -17.45 -4.99
CA ALA A 139 24.91 -16.81 -4.33
C ALA A 139 25.00 -16.93 -2.81
N ARG A 140 25.32 -18.12 -2.29
CA ARG A 140 25.53 -18.36 -0.86
C ARG A 140 26.69 -17.51 -0.32
N ARG A 141 27.84 -17.50 -0.99
CA ARG A 141 29.01 -16.68 -0.60
C ARG A 141 28.69 -15.17 -0.59
N ARG A 142 27.86 -14.68 -1.52
CA ARG A 142 27.41 -13.28 -1.51
C ARG A 142 26.48 -13.00 -0.32
N ALA A 143 25.58 -13.91 0.00
CA ALA A 143 24.69 -13.79 1.16
C ALA A 143 25.48 -13.80 2.47
N GLU A 144 26.46 -14.70 2.61
CA GLU A 144 27.38 -14.78 3.76
C GLU A 144 28.16 -13.47 3.95
N ARG A 145 28.83 -12.97 2.91
CA ARG A 145 29.55 -11.69 2.96
C ARG A 145 28.66 -10.50 3.28
N ARG A 146 27.42 -10.50 2.77
CA ARG A 146 26.43 -9.47 3.11
C ARG A 146 26.04 -9.56 4.58
N ALA A 147 25.82 -10.77 5.09
CA ALA A 147 25.51 -10.97 6.50
C ALA A 147 26.66 -10.50 7.41
N GLU A 148 27.92 -10.80 7.07
CA GLU A 148 29.11 -10.31 7.79
C GLU A 148 29.15 -8.78 7.87
N ARG A 149 28.86 -8.08 6.76
CA ARG A 149 28.80 -6.61 6.73
C ARG A 149 27.70 -6.06 7.61
N ILE A 150 26.51 -6.65 7.56
CA ILE A 150 25.37 -6.24 8.41
C ILE A 150 25.71 -6.47 9.87
N THR A 151 26.33 -7.62 10.22
CA THR A 151 26.77 -7.93 11.59
C THR A 151 27.77 -6.91 12.11
N ALA A 152 28.77 -6.52 11.30
CA ALA A 152 29.72 -5.47 11.69
C ALA A 152 29.02 -4.13 11.91
N GLY A 153 28.09 -3.76 11.02
CA GLY A 153 27.28 -2.54 11.14
C GLY A 153 26.38 -2.53 12.39
N ALA A 154 25.65 -3.61 12.64
CA ALA A 154 24.78 -3.76 13.81
C ALA A 154 25.59 -3.71 15.12
N THR A 155 26.79 -4.29 15.16
CA THR A 155 27.69 -4.22 16.32
C THR A 155 28.14 -2.78 16.58
N GLU A 156 28.49 -2.03 15.53
CA GLU A 156 28.83 -0.61 15.66
C GLU A 156 27.61 0.22 16.13
N LEU A 157 26.42 -0.07 15.59
CA LEU A 157 25.19 0.62 15.97
C LEU A 157 24.83 0.37 17.44
N GLU A 158 24.95 -0.86 17.92
CA GLU A 158 24.74 -1.21 19.34
C GLU A 158 25.68 -0.42 20.27
N GLN A 159 26.95 -0.27 19.89
CA GLN A 159 27.91 0.54 20.64
C GLN A 159 27.51 2.01 20.66
N ARG A 160 27.12 2.58 19.52
CA ARG A 160 26.67 3.97 19.41
C ARG A 160 25.41 4.23 20.25
N LEU A 161 24.44 3.31 20.23
CA LEU A 161 23.24 3.40 21.07
C LEU A 161 23.61 3.34 22.56
N SER A 162 24.54 2.47 22.94
CA SER A 162 25.04 2.39 24.32
C SER A 162 25.75 3.66 24.77
N ASP A 163 26.55 4.28 23.89
CA ASP A 163 27.25 5.53 24.16
C ASP A 163 26.30 6.71 24.28
N LEU A 164 25.26 6.77 23.43
CA LEU A 164 24.17 7.75 23.53
C LEU A 164 23.49 7.66 24.91
N LEU A 165 23.13 6.45 25.35
CA LEU A 165 22.49 6.25 26.65
C LEU A 165 23.42 6.62 27.82
N ARG A 166 24.71 6.30 27.71
CA ARG A 166 25.71 6.67 28.72
C ARG A 166 25.92 8.18 28.80
N GLY A 167 25.90 8.87 27.66
CA GLY A 167 26.01 10.33 27.57
C GLY A 167 24.74 11.08 28.00
N GLY A 168 23.60 10.38 28.05
CA GLY A 168 22.30 10.93 28.42
C GLY A 168 21.57 11.57 27.23
N LEU A 169 20.27 11.31 27.14
CA LEU A 169 19.45 11.71 26.00
C LEU A 169 19.31 13.23 25.83
N ALA A 170 19.44 14.01 26.91
CA ALA A 170 19.30 15.46 26.87
C ALA A 170 20.33 16.14 25.93
N ALA A 171 21.51 15.55 25.78
CA ALA A 171 22.54 16.07 24.88
C ALA A 171 22.26 15.80 23.39
N ALA A 172 21.31 14.89 23.07
CA ALA A 172 20.99 14.53 21.70
C ALA A 172 20.40 15.70 20.88
N GLU A 173 19.72 16.64 21.55
CA GLU A 173 19.21 17.86 20.90
C GLU A 173 20.35 18.75 20.38
N GLN A 174 21.49 18.77 21.08
CA GLN A 174 22.66 19.59 20.72
C GLN A 174 23.55 18.94 19.66
N ALA A 175 23.52 17.60 19.56
CA ALA A 175 24.36 16.83 18.62
C ALA A 175 23.99 17.07 17.15
N GLY A 176 22.76 17.53 16.87
CA GLY A 176 22.28 17.88 15.54
C GLY A 176 22.05 16.69 14.61
N TYR A 177 21.45 16.97 13.44
CA TYR A 177 21.03 15.93 12.48
C TYR A 177 22.22 15.20 11.80
N GLY A 178 23.39 15.83 11.72
CA GLY A 178 24.55 15.31 10.98
C GLY A 178 25.10 13.99 11.54
N GLN A 179 25.12 13.81 12.86
CA GLN A 179 25.61 12.58 13.50
C GLN A 179 24.72 11.37 13.16
N TRP A 180 23.40 11.59 13.09
CA TRP A 180 22.42 10.58 12.72
C TRP A 180 22.56 10.18 11.25
N GLU A 181 22.75 11.15 10.35
CA GLU A 181 23.02 10.84 8.94
C GLU A 181 24.35 10.12 8.71
N GLU A 182 25.40 10.47 9.46
CA GLU A 182 26.66 9.71 9.39
C GLU A 182 26.43 8.25 9.80
N THR A 183 25.71 8.03 10.90
CA THR A 183 25.40 6.67 11.39
C THR A 183 24.52 5.92 10.38
N ALA A 184 23.52 6.59 9.79
CA ALA A 184 22.68 6.00 8.76
C ALA A 184 23.47 5.67 7.47
N ALA A 185 24.43 6.50 7.08
CA ALA A 185 25.31 6.23 5.94
C ALA A 185 26.16 4.98 6.17
N ARG A 186 26.70 4.81 7.38
CA ARG A 186 27.43 3.58 7.76
C ARG A 186 26.54 2.33 7.68
N MET A 187 25.27 2.44 8.04
CA MET A 187 24.31 1.32 7.89
C MET A 187 24.05 0.98 6.42
N VAL A 188 24.02 1.97 5.52
CA VAL A 188 23.96 1.73 4.08
C VAL A 188 25.21 1.01 3.58
N ASP A 189 26.40 1.44 4.02
CA ASP A 189 27.68 0.80 3.68
C ASP A 189 27.76 -0.64 4.21
N ALA A 190 27.19 -0.89 5.40
CA ALA A 190 27.02 -2.21 6.00
C ALA A 190 25.95 -3.08 5.28
N GLN A 191 25.28 -2.55 4.26
CA GLN A 191 24.19 -3.22 3.51
C GLN A 191 22.93 -3.51 4.34
N ALA A 192 22.68 -2.70 5.37
CA ALA A 192 21.52 -2.73 6.25
C ALA A 192 20.61 -1.50 6.06
N PRO A 193 19.97 -1.33 4.88
CA PRO A 193 19.19 -0.13 4.60
C PRO A 193 17.97 0.05 5.51
N GLY A 194 17.45 -1.04 6.11
CA GLY A 194 16.38 -0.96 7.11
C GLY A 194 16.83 -0.29 8.41
N LEU A 195 18.00 -0.66 8.93
CA LEU A 195 18.63 0.01 10.07
C LEU A 195 18.96 1.47 9.73
N ALA A 196 19.45 1.73 8.52
CA ALA A 196 19.71 3.09 8.07
C ALA A 196 18.44 3.98 8.09
N GLY A 197 17.29 3.44 7.70
CA GLY A 197 16.01 4.14 7.77
C GLY A 197 15.64 4.51 9.21
N ARG A 198 15.67 3.53 10.12
CA ARG A 198 15.36 3.73 11.55
C ARG A 198 16.29 4.73 12.22
N VAL A 199 17.58 4.72 11.89
CA VAL A 199 18.55 5.72 12.42
C VAL A 199 18.23 7.14 11.94
N ARG A 200 17.73 7.33 10.71
CA ARG A 200 17.28 8.64 10.25
C ARG A 200 16.03 9.11 10.98
N GLU A 201 15.11 8.18 11.27
CA GLU A 201 13.92 8.47 12.07
C GLU A 201 14.31 8.95 13.48
N LEU A 202 15.33 8.35 14.12
CA LEU A 202 15.86 8.85 15.40
C LEU A 202 16.30 10.31 15.32
N GLY A 203 16.96 10.70 14.22
CA GLY A 203 17.45 12.06 14.03
C GLY A 203 16.35 13.12 13.97
N ALA A 204 15.10 12.74 13.70
CA ALA A 204 13.96 13.64 13.67
C ALA A 204 13.28 13.85 15.05
N ILE A 205 13.64 13.04 16.06
CA ILE A 205 12.97 13.05 17.37
C ILE A 205 13.48 14.17 18.29
N PRO A 206 14.80 14.43 18.44
CA PRO A 206 15.28 15.50 19.31
C PRO A 206 14.66 16.85 18.96
N GLY A 207 14.17 17.58 19.97
CA GLY A 207 13.53 18.88 19.77
C GLY A 207 12.11 18.83 19.18
N SER A 208 11.50 17.65 18.99
CA SER A 208 10.13 17.48 18.45
C SER A 208 9.00 17.87 19.43
N GLY A 209 9.28 18.65 20.47
CA GLY A 209 8.33 19.06 21.49
C GLY A 209 8.28 18.16 22.73
N PRO A 210 7.29 18.35 23.62
CA PRO A 210 7.23 17.66 24.91
C PRO A 210 7.32 16.13 24.78
N GLY A 211 8.05 15.49 25.70
CA GLY A 211 8.19 14.03 25.74
C GLY A 211 9.14 13.43 24.71
N TRP A 212 9.87 14.24 23.92
CA TRP A 212 10.82 13.73 22.94
C TRP A 212 11.92 12.80 23.52
N PRO A 213 12.44 12.98 24.75
CA PRO A 213 13.45 12.06 25.27
C PRO A 213 12.91 10.65 25.48
N VAL A 214 11.64 10.54 25.89
CA VAL A 214 10.98 9.24 26.06
C VAL A 214 10.78 8.57 24.69
N ARG A 215 10.26 9.30 23.70
CA ARG A 215 10.13 8.78 22.32
C ARG A 215 11.47 8.35 21.73
N LEU A 216 12.53 9.13 21.96
CA LEU A 216 13.87 8.78 21.49
C LEU A 216 14.34 7.48 22.14
N LEU A 217 14.12 7.30 23.44
CA LEU A 217 14.46 6.08 24.15
C LEU A 217 13.69 4.86 23.62
N GLU A 218 12.39 5.01 23.37
CA GLU A 218 11.53 3.97 22.82
C GLU A 218 12.04 3.50 21.44
N GLU A 219 12.33 4.44 20.55
CA GLU A 219 12.85 4.12 19.22
C GLU A 219 14.28 3.55 19.26
N CYS A 220 15.15 4.05 20.14
CA CYS A 220 16.47 3.46 20.40
C CYS A 220 16.34 2.02 20.91
N ALA A 221 15.38 1.72 21.77
CA ALA A 221 15.14 0.38 22.28
C ALA A 221 14.64 -0.57 21.19
N LEU A 222 13.77 -0.11 20.29
CA LEU A 222 13.32 -0.89 19.14
C LEU A 222 14.47 -1.20 18.17
N ILE A 223 15.36 -0.23 17.91
CA ILE A 223 16.54 -0.46 17.07
C ILE A 223 17.51 -1.43 17.74
N HIS A 224 17.79 -1.24 19.04
CA HIS A 224 18.64 -2.16 19.80
C HIS A 224 18.06 -3.59 19.80
N LEU A 225 16.74 -3.74 19.93
CA LEU A 225 16.07 -5.04 19.82
C LEU A 225 16.31 -5.68 18.44
N LEU A 226 16.29 -4.89 17.36
CA LEU A 226 16.55 -5.37 16.00
C LEU A 226 18.00 -5.79 15.81
N ASP A 227 18.95 -5.01 16.32
CA ASP A 227 20.38 -5.34 16.32
C ASP A 227 20.61 -6.65 17.08
N ALA A 228 20.10 -6.77 18.30
CA ALA A 228 20.23 -7.98 19.11
C ALA A 228 19.59 -9.20 18.43
N ALA A 229 18.44 -9.03 17.77
CA ALA A 229 17.79 -10.08 17.02
C ALA A 229 18.60 -10.50 15.77
N TRP A 230 19.25 -9.55 15.09
CA TRP A 230 20.15 -9.85 13.97
C TRP A 230 21.42 -10.59 14.44
N LEU A 231 22.07 -10.10 15.49
CA LEU A 231 23.28 -10.73 16.05
C LEU A 231 22.98 -12.13 16.62
N GLY A 232 21.75 -12.37 17.06
CA GLY A 232 21.27 -13.66 17.55
C GLY A 232 20.47 -14.49 16.54
N ILE A 233 20.47 -14.14 15.25
CA ILE A 233 19.48 -14.63 14.28
C ILE A 233 19.42 -16.15 14.15
N GLU A 234 20.54 -16.84 14.34
CA GLU A 234 20.64 -18.32 14.25
C GLU A 234 19.85 -19.04 15.36
N ARG A 235 19.57 -18.36 16.48
CA ARG A 235 18.80 -18.91 17.60
C ARG A 235 17.30 -18.64 17.49
N LEU A 236 16.87 -17.81 16.53
CA LEU A 236 15.48 -17.40 16.39
C LEU A 236 14.68 -18.47 15.63
N PRO A 237 13.38 -18.64 15.95
CA PRO A 237 12.47 -19.40 15.11
C PRO A 237 12.50 -18.88 13.68
N GLN A 238 12.47 -19.77 12.68
CA GLN A 238 12.60 -19.38 11.26
C GLN A 238 11.64 -18.26 10.82
N PRO A 239 10.36 -18.23 11.25
CA PRO A 239 9.46 -17.13 10.90
C PRO A 239 9.93 -15.77 11.43
N LEU A 240 10.45 -15.70 12.66
CA LEU A 240 10.97 -14.47 13.24
C LEU A 240 12.31 -14.09 12.61
N ALA A 241 13.18 -15.06 12.32
CA ALA A 241 14.43 -14.82 11.58
C ALA A 241 14.17 -14.21 10.20
N ALA A 242 13.14 -14.66 9.47
CA ALA A 242 12.71 -14.06 8.22
C ALA A 242 12.22 -12.62 8.41
N THR A 243 11.41 -12.34 9.44
CA THR A 243 11.01 -10.98 9.81
C THR A 243 12.21 -10.07 10.07
N VAL A 244 13.19 -10.53 10.86
CA VAL A 244 14.43 -9.78 11.15
C VAL A 244 15.20 -9.46 9.86
N ARG A 245 15.36 -10.43 8.94
CA ARG A 245 16.00 -10.20 7.63
C ARG A 245 15.28 -9.10 6.84
N THR A 246 13.96 -9.14 6.79
CA THR A 246 13.17 -8.09 6.13
C THR A 246 13.35 -6.73 6.81
N ARG A 247 13.31 -6.68 8.14
CA ARG A 247 13.42 -5.44 8.93
C ARG A 247 14.80 -4.76 8.82
N VAL A 248 15.89 -5.52 8.70
CA VAL A 248 17.23 -4.95 8.41
C VAL A 248 17.40 -4.50 6.94
N GLY A 249 16.44 -4.84 6.07
CA GLY A 249 16.41 -4.42 4.67
C GLY A 249 16.94 -5.46 3.67
N LEU A 250 16.94 -6.74 4.02
CA LEU A 250 17.12 -7.81 3.04
C LEU A 250 15.81 -8.04 2.29
N THR A 251 15.89 -8.04 0.96
CA THR A 251 14.77 -8.36 0.08
C THR A 251 14.77 -9.87 -0.20
N SER A 252 13.62 -10.50 0.00
CA SER A 252 13.36 -11.88 -0.43
C SER A 252 12.17 -11.87 -1.38
N PRO A 253 12.12 -12.77 -2.39
CA PRO A 253 10.94 -12.94 -3.21
C PRO A 253 9.78 -13.53 -2.39
N ALA A 254 8.56 -13.45 -2.93
CA ALA A 254 7.45 -14.22 -2.41
C ALA A 254 7.70 -15.72 -2.67
N GLU A 255 7.60 -16.54 -1.62
CA GLU A 255 7.95 -17.98 -1.66
C GLU A 255 6.82 -18.89 -1.12
N GLY A 256 5.73 -18.31 -0.61
CA GLY A 256 4.61 -19.09 -0.11
C GLY A 256 3.76 -19.70 -1.22
N THR A 257 2.86 -20.62 -0.85
CA THR A 257 1.88 -21.18 -1.79
C THR A 257 0.92 -20.07 -2.25
N ALA A 258 0.76 -19.93 -3.56
CA ALA A 258 -0.22 -19.01 -4.15
C ALA A 258 -1.63 -19.38 -3.67
N VAL A 259 -2.39 -18.37 -3.25
CA VAL A 259 -3.78 -18.52 -2.80
C VAL A 259 -4.66 -17.76 -3.78
N ARG A 260 -5.48 -18.50 -4.53
CA ARG A 260 -6.58 -17.93 -5.29
C ARG A 260 -7.77 -17.67 -4.36
N ASP A 261 -8.33 -16.47 -4.45
CA ASP A 261 -9.51 -16.05 -3.69
C ASP A 261 -10.18 -14.88 -4.43
N ASP A 262 -11.38 -14.53 -3.98
CA ASP A 262 -12.06 -13.28 -4.28
C ASP A 262 -11.58 -12.20 -3.31
N TRP A 263 -10.65 -11.37 -3.77
CA TRP A 263 -10.01 -10.34 -2.97
C TRP A 263 -10.75 -9.01 -3.07
N LEU A 264 -11.42 -8.61 -1.99
CA LEU A 264 -11.97 -7.27 -1.82
C LEU A 264 -10.84 -6.25 -1.61
N ILE A 265 -10.80 -5.20 -2.43
CA ILE A 265 -9.85 -4.08 -2.31
C ILE A 265 -10.39 -3.07 -1.30
N LEU A 266 -9.80 -3.06 -0.11
CA LEU A 266 -10.28 -2.31 1.05
C LEU A 266 -9.79 -0.87 1.08
N ALA A 267 -8.52 -0.63 0.76
CA ALA A 267 -7.93 0.69 0.80
C ALA A 267 -6.72 0.77 -0.13
N GLN A 268 -6.48 1.95 -0.70
CA GLN A 268 -5.28 2.25 -1.49
C GLN A 268 -4.79 3.66 -1.16
N TYR A 269 -3.51 3.78 -0.81
CA TYR A 269 -2.89 5.08 -0.53
C TYR A 269 -1.38 5.06 -0.79
N ASP A 270 -0.85 6.24 -1.09
CA ASP A 270 0.56 6.44 -1.42
C ASP A 270 1.28 7.16 -0.27
N SER A 271 2.46 6.68 0.10
CA SER A 271 3.43 7.40 0.93
C SER A 271 4.69 7.69 0.12
N SER A 272 5.44 8.74 0.46
CA SER A 272 6.69 9.06 -0.22
C SER A 272 7.76 9.50 0.77
N ASP A 273 9.00 9.02 0.55
CA ASP A 273 10.21 9.45 1.26
C ASP A 273 11.05 10.46 0.42
N GLY A 274 10.46 11.01 -0.65
CA GLY A 274 11.11 11.89 -1.62
C GLY A 274 11.90 11.16 -2.72
N LYS A 275 12.40 9.95 -2.49
CA LYS A 275 13.13 9.15 -3.49
C LYS A 275 12.24 8.10 -4.13
N ILE A 276 11.33 7.52 -3.35
CA ILE A 276 10.42 6.46 -3.74
C ILE A 276 9.02 6.85 -3.27
N THR A 277 8.04 6.59 -4.13
CA THR A 277 6.62 6.59 -3.75
C THR A 277 6.20 5.15 -3.57
N THR A 278 5.67 4.80 -2.40
CA THR A 278 5.16 3.47 -2.08
C THR A 278 3.65 3.52 -2.01
N ARG A 279 2.98 2.74 -2.85
CA ARG A 279 1.55 2.50 -2.77
C ARG A 279 1.28 1.26 -1.93
N ARG A 280 0.40 1.40 -0.96
CA ARG A 280 -0.13 0.32 -0.14
C ARG A 280 -1.55 0.01 -0.59
N ILE A 281 -1.83 -1.26 -0.85
CA ILE A 281 -3.17 -1.73 -1.21
C ILE A 281 -3.53 -2.84 -0.23
N TRP A 282 -4.57 -2.62 0.56
CA TRP A 282 -5.11 -3.61 1.48
C TRP A 282 -6.21 -4.41 0.81
N LEU A 283 -6.16 -5.73 0.97
CA LEU A 283 -7.17 -6.65 0.44
C LEU A 283 -7.64 -7.62 1.53
N SER A 284 -8.87 -8.08 1.40
CA SER A 284 -9.41 -9.20 2.19
C SER A 284 -9.99 -10.26 1.27
N GLY A 285 -9.52 -11.49 1.43
CA GLY A 285 -10.04 -12.66 0.74
C GLY A 285 -11.39 -13.08 1.33
N ARG A 286 -12.38 -13.30 0.46
CA ARG A 286 -13.76 -13.64 0.87
C ARG A 286 -13.87 -15.08 1.36
N GLU A 287 -13.21 -16.00 0.67
CA GLU A 287 -13.28 -17.43 0.99
C GLU A 287 -12.24 -17.83 2.04
N SER A 288 -11.02 -17.31 1.92
CA SER A 288 -9.92 -17.63 2.83
C SER A 288 -9.97 -16.87 4.16
N GLY A 289 -10.72 -15.76 4.22
CA GLY A 289 -10.74 -14.84 5.36
C GLY A 289 -9.39 -14.15 5.62
N ARG A 290 -8.44 -14.21 4.66
CA ARG A 290 -7.10 -13.65 4.82
C ARG A 290 -7.08 -12.16 4.49
N THR A 291 -6.29 -11.40 5.24
CA THR A 291 -5.93 -10.03 4.87
C THR A 291 -4.56 -10.03 4.20
N ALA A 292 -4.43 -9.28 3.10
CA ALA A 292 -3.20 -9.16 2.34
C ALA A 292 -2.85 -7.69 2.07
N LEU A 293 -1.54 -7.41 1.97
CA LEU A 293 -0.97 -6.13 1.63
C LEU A 293 -0.15 -6.26 0.35
N LEU A 294 -0.53 -5.53 -0.69
CA LEU A 294 0.28 -5.37 -1.89
C LEU A 294 1.04 -4.05 -1.80
N LEU A 295 2.33 -4.10 -2.17
CA LEU A 295 3.19 -2.93 -2.25
C LEU A 295 3.57 -2.68 -3.71
N SER A 296 3.36 -1.46 -4.18
CA SER A 296 3.82 -1.02 -5.49
C SER A 296 4.72 0.19 -5.34
N PHE A 297 5.81 0.23 -6.08
CA PHE A 297 6.84 1.27 -5.95
C PHE A 297 6.93 2.11 -7.22
N GLY A 298 7.04 3.42 -7.05
CA GLY A 298 7.30 4.41 -8.09
C GLY A 298 8.58 5.17 -7.78
N ALA A 299 9.36 5.48 -8.82
CA ALA A 299 10.52 6.37 -8.66
C ALA A 299 10.08 7.80 -8.29
N ALA A 300 10.99 8.61 -7.73
CA ALA A 300 10.73 9.98 -7.31
C ALA A 300 9.82 10.77 -8.28
N GLY A 301 8.69 11.25 -7.76
CA GLY A 301 7.70 12.02 -8.51
C GLY A 301 6.86 11.22 -9.53
N ARG A 302 6.94 9.88 -9.53
CA ARG A 302 6.10 9.01 -10.36
C ARG A 302 5.20 8.15 -9.48
N SER A 303 3.92 8.10 -9.81
CA SER A 303 2.98 7.20 -9.15
C SER A 303 3.30 5.73 -9.45
N PRO A 304 3.13 4.84 -8.48
CA PRO A 304 3.26 3.41 -8.68
C PRO A 304 2.28 2.90 -9.75
N GLN A 305 2.74 1.91 -10.55
CA GLN A 305 1.99 1.44 -11.71
C GLN A 305 0.75 0.65 -11.32
N GLN A 306 0.83 -0.18 -10.29
CA GLN A 306 -0.30 -0.98 -9.86
C GLN A 306 -1.32 -0.08 -9.19
N ALA A 307 -2.53 -0.08 -9.72
CA ALA A 307 -3.67 0.54 -9.08
C ALA A 307 -4.78 -0.51 -9.03
N LEU A 308 -5.51 -0.55 -7.93
CA LEU A 308 -6.67 -1.41 -7.75
C LEU A 308 -7.75 -0.53 -7.13
N PRO A 309 -8.85 -0.24 -7.85
CA PRO A 309 -9.89 0.66 -7.33
C PRO A 309 -10.54 0.10 -6.07
N VAL A 310 -10.65 0.93 -5.04
CA VAL A 310 -11.26 0.56 -3.75
C VAL A 310 -12.75 0.24 -3.93
N GLY A 311 -13.23 -0.78 -3.21
CA GLY A 311 -14.62 -1.24 -3.25
C GLY A 311 -14.94 -2.21 -4.38
N LEU A 312 -13.93 -2.61 -5.16
CA LEU A 312 -14.04 -3.72 -6.11
C LEU A 312 -13.45 -5.00 -5.51
N MET A 313 -13.86 -6.12 -6.09
CA MET A 313 -13.41 -7.47 -5.81
C MET A 313 -12.73 -8.03 -7.06
N ILE A 314 -11.58 -8.66 -6.88
CA ILE A 314 -10.82 -9.32 -7.95
C ILE A 314 -10.66 -10.80 -7.63
N ASP A 315 -10.95 -11.68 -8.57
CA ASP A 315 -10.56 -13.10 -8.51
C ASP A 315 -9.09 -13.17 -8.92
N ALA A 316 -8.20 -13.47 -7.98
CA ALA A 316 -6.76 -13.42 -8.23
C ALA A 316 -5.97 -14.36 -7.32
N GLU A 317 -4.81 -14.77 -7.80
CA GLU A 317 -3.80 -15.46 -6.99
C GLU A 317 -2.91 -14.45 -6.26
N LEU A 318 -2.75 -14.62 -4.94
CA LEU A 318 -1.77 -13.90 -4.14
C LEU A 318 -0.72 -14.87 -3.56
N THR A 319 0.55 -14.55 -3.77
CA THR A 319 1.68 -15.33 -3.24
C THR A 319 2.24 -14.63 -2.00
N PRO A 320 2.12 -15.20 -0.79
CA PRO A 320 2.57 -14.55 0.43
C PRO A 320 4.09 -14.58 0.58
N TYR A 321 4.62 -13.55 1.25
CA TYR A 321 6.03 -13.51 1.65
C TYR A 321 6.26 -14.35 2.92
N ALA A 322 7.47 -14.88 3.05
CA ALA A 322 7.87 -15.59 4.27
C ALA A 322 8.07 -14.61 5.44
N GLY A 323 7.72 -15.04 6.65
CA GLY A 323 7.88 -14.24 7.87
C GLY A 323 6.72 -14.45 8.84
N ALA A 324 6.99 -14.31 10.13
CA ALA A 324 5.96 -14.43 11.15
C ALA A 324 4.94 -13.28 10.99
N GLY A 325 3.68 -13.61 10.75
CA GLY A 325 2.61 -12.61 10.66
C GLY A 325 2.75 -11.62 9.50
N GLN A 326 3.54 -11.93 8.45
CA GLN A 326 3.61 -11.05 7.28
C GLN A 326 2.32 -11.13 6.46
N LEU A 327 1.73 -9.96 6.25
CA LEU A 327 0.54 -9.77 5.42
C LEU A 327 0.90 -9.47 3.97
N ARG A 328 2.20 -9.27 3.69
CA ARG A 328 2.67 -8.90 2.37
C ARG A 328 2.49 -10.06 1.40
N ALA A 329 1.96 -9.76 0.22
CA ALA A 329 1.86 -10.70 -0.89
C ALA A 329 2.26 -10.03 -2.21
N ASP A 330 2.61 -10.87 -3.19
CA ASP A 330 2.70 -10.47 -4.59
C ASP A 330 1.43 -10.89 -5.33
N LEU A 331 0.95 -10.00 -6.21
CA LEU A 331 -0.19 -10.26 -7.07
C LEU A 331 0.25 -11.12 -8.25
N GLY A 332 -0.33 -12.31 -8.36
CA GLY A 332 -0.20 -13.24 -9.47
C GLY A 332 -1.27 -13.03 -10.54
N GLU A 333 -1.73 -14.13 -11.13
CA GLU A 333 -2.74 -14.12 -12.19
C GLU A 333 -4.09 -13.57 -11.67
N GLN A 334 -4.76 -12.78 -12.51
CA GLN A 334 -6.13 -12.30 -12.27
C GLN A 334 -7.09 -12.99 -13.22
N PHE A 335 -8.16 -13.54 -12.68
CA PHE A 335 -9.14 -14.33 -13.40
C PHE A 335 -10.42 -13.52 -13.63
N GLY A 336 -10.45 -12.79 -14.72
CA GLY A 336 -11.63 -12.02 -15.14
C GLY A 336 -11.62 -10.57 -14.69
N ALA A 337 -12.75 -9.89 -14.91
CA ALA A 337 -12.89 -8.46 -14.64
C ALA A 337 -13.27 -8.20 -13.17
N PRO A 338 -12.77 -7.11 -12.56
CA PRO A 338 -13.20 -6.70 -11.23
C PRO A 338 -14.71 -6.48 -11.14
N VAL A 339 -15.31 -6.85 -10.01
CA VAL A 339 -16.75 -6.70 -9.75
C VAL A 339 -17.00 -5.89 -8.46
N PRO A 340 -18.12 -5.15 -8.33
CA PRO A 340 -18.46 -4.48 -7.09
C PRO A 340 -18.69 -5.47 -5.96
N ILE A 341 -18.40 -5.03 -4.74
CA ILE A 341 -18.67 -5.85 -3.58
C ILE A 341 -20.16 -5.91 -3.25
N THR A 342 -20.54 -7.00 -2.59
CA THR A 342 -21.93 -7.26 -2.15
C THR A 342 -22.13 -7.05 -0.65
N SER A 343 -21.05 -7.06 0.13
CA SER A 343 -21.06 -6.84 1.57
C SER A 343 -19.68 -6.37 2.05
N PRO A 344 -19.59 -5.64 3.17
CA PRO A 344 -18.32 -5.37 3.83
C PRO A 344 -17.60 -6.66 4.26
N PRO A 345 -16.28 -6.62 4.52
CA PRO A 345 -15.58 -7.76 5.08
C PRO A 345 -16.09 -8.05 6.50
N PRO A 346 -15.99 -9.31 6.98
CA PRO A 346 -16.31 -9.62 8.37
C PRO A 346 -15.42 -8.81 9.32
N GLY A 347 -16.03 -8.29 10.39
CA GLY A 347 -15.35 -7.48 11.39
C GLY A 347 -15.75 -7.88 12.81
N GLY A 348 -14.97 -7.41 13.78
CA GLY A 348 -15.18 -7.68 15.20
C GLY A 348 -15.29 -6.42 16.06
N PRO A 349 -15.52 -6.58 17.37
CA PRO A 349 -15.56 -5.47 18.31
C PRO A 349 -14.17 -4.85 18.52
N THR A 350 -14.14 -3.66 19.12
CA THR A 350 -12.90 -2.91 19.40
C THR A 350 -11.90 -3.68 20.26
N ALA A 351 -12.36 -4.51 21.19
CA ALA A 351 -11.50 -5.35 22.02
C ALA A 351 -10.74 -6.42 21.21
N ALA A 352 -11.40 -7.02 20.20
CA ALA A 352 -10.79 -8.03 19.34
C ALA A 352 -9.68 -7.42 18.46
N ALA A 353 -9.80 -6.15 18.08
CA ALA A 353 -8.75 -5.44 17.36
C ALA A 353 -7.46 -5.27 18.20
N LEU A 354 -7.58 -4.92 19.49
CA LEU A 354 -6.43 -4.84 20.39
C LEU A 354 -5.80 -6.22 20.63
N GLU A 355 -6.62 -7.25 20.76
CA GLU A 355 -6.12 -8.62 20.89
C GLU A 355 -5.35 -9.05 19.64
N ALA A 356 -5.90 -8.81 18.46
CA ALA A 356 -5.24 -9.11 17.19
C ALA A 356 -3.91 -8.36 17.03
N TYR A 357 -3.88 -7.06 17.38
CA TYR A 357 -2.64 -6.29 17.37
C TYR A 357 -1.61 -6.83 18.38
N GLY A 358 -2.05 -7.16 19.60
CA GLY A 358 -1.19 -7.74 20.63
C GLY A 358 -0.63 -9.11 20.25
N GLN A 359 -1.40 -9.95 19.55
CA GLN A 359 -0.93 -11.22 19.00
C GLN A 359 0.08 -11.00 17.87
N ALA A 360 -0.17 -10.03 16.98
CA ALA A 360 0.74 -9.69 15.90
C ALA A 360 2.10 -9.19 16.42
N LEU A 361 2.11 -8.37 17.47
CA LEU A 361 3.33 -7.89 18.13
C LEU A 361 4.22 -9.00 18.69
N ARG A 362 3.64 -10.16 19.07
CA ARG A 362 4.45 -11.32 19.51
C ARG A 362 5.25 -11.93 18.37
N ASN A 363 4.76 -11.80 17.14
CA ASN A 363 5.39 -12.33 15.93
C ASN A 363 6.34 -11.33 15.28
N ASP A 364 6.03 -10.05 15.37
CA ASP A 364 6.85 -8.94 14.88
C ASP A 364 6.83 -7.78 15.90
N PRO A 365 7.83 -7.70 16.80
CA PRO A 365 7.90 -6.65 17.82
C PRO A 365 8.04 -5.22 17.27
N TRP A 366 8.41 -5.06 16.00
CA TRP A 366 8.60 -3.77 15.33
C TRP A 366 7.37 -3.34 14.52
N LEU A 367 6.23 -3.97 14.75
CA LEU A 367 4.99 -3.71 14.03
C LEU A 367 4.30 -2.44 14.57
N ASP A 368 4.18 -1.43 13.70
CA ASP A 368 3.54 -0.16 14.06
C ASP A 368 2.02 -0.29 14.16
N SER A 369 1.41 -1.12 13.32
CA SER A 369 -0.02 -1.34 13.25
C SER A 369 -0.41 -2.69 12.61
N TRP A 370 -1.64 -3.12 12.87
CA TRP A 370 -2.25 -4.33 12.32
C TRP A 370 -3.59 -4.00 11.65
N PRO A 371 -3.87 -4.49 10.43
CA PRO A 371 -5.15 -4.23 9.78
C PRO A 371 -6.27 -5.00 10.48
N VAL A 372 -7.37 -4.32 10.73
CA VAL A 372 -8.57 -4.90 11.34
C VAL A 372 -9.82 -4.26 10.77
N THR A 373 -10.88 -5.06 10.67
CA THR A 373 -12.23 -4.57 10.40
C THR A 373 -12.99 -4.52 11.72
N LEU A 374 -13.44 -3.33 12.09
CA LEU A 374 -14.35 -3.11 13.20
C LEU A 374 -15.78 -3.16 12.69
N SER A 375 -16.63 -3.96 13.31
CA SER A 375 -18.07 -4.00 13.00
C SER A 375 -18.85 -3.22 14.05
N ARG A 376 -19.92 -2.55 13.60
CA ARG A 376 -20.88 -1.83 14.45
C ARG A 376 -20.21 -0.86 15.44
N VAL A 377 -19.32 -0.01 14.94
CA VAL A 377 -18.70 1.05 15.74
C VAL A 377 -19.29 2.42 15.41
N ILE A 378 -19.30 3.32 16.38
CA ILE A 378 -19.79 4.69 16.24
C ILE A 378 -18.61 5.65 16.44
N PRO A 379 -18.27 6.51 15.45
CA PRO A 379 -17.32 7.58 15.66
C PRO A 379 -17.90 8.61 16.62
N VAL A 380 -17.26 8.81 17.77
CA VAL A 380 -17.68 9.77 18.79
C VAL A 380 -16.51 10.69 19.18
N PRO A 381 -16.76 11.97 19.50
CA PRO A 381 -15.74 12.84 20.04
C PRO A 381 -15.24 12.34 21.40
N SER A 382 -13.97 12.56 21.70
CA SER A 382 -13.34 12.26 22.98
C SER A 382 -12.49 13.46 23.44
N ASP A 383 -12.06 13.45 24.71
CA ASP A 383 -11.15 14.49 25.22
C ASP A 383 -9.85 14.50 24.39
N GLY A 384 -9.65 15.58 23.63
CA GLY A 384 -8.48 15.76 22.77
C GLY A 384 -8.52 15.06 21.41
N GLY A 385 -9.65 14.48 20.98
CA GLY A 385 -9.72 13.83 19.67
C GLY A 385 -11.06 13.15 19.34
N TRP A 386 -10.96 12.00 18.67
CA TRP A 386 -12.08 11.14 18.30
C TRP A 386 -11.76 9.71 18.68
N GLN A 387 -12.80 8.90 18.85
CA GLN A 387 -12.69 7.47 19.11
C GLN A 387 -13.77 6.70 18.34
N LEU A 388 -13.52 5.42 18.08
CA LEU A 388 -14.52 4.48 17.56
C LEU A 388 -15.04 3.66 18.73
N ALA A 389 -16.25 3.98 19.17
CA ALA A 389 -16.91 3.28 20.27
C ALA A 389 -17.68 2.07 19.74
N ASP A 390 -17.58 0.94 20.42
CA ASP A 390 -18.42 -0.22 20.15
C ASP A 390 -19.90 0.13 20.42
N ALA A 391 -20.79 -0.10 19.45
CA ALA A 391 -22.21 0.22 19.60
C ALA A 391 -22.90 -0.68 20.64
N ASP A 392 -22.45 -1.93 20.76
CA ASP A 392 -23.04 -2.93 21.65
C ASP A 392 -22.18 -3.17 22.91
N GLY A 393 -20.96 -2.63 22.92
CA GLY A 393 -19.95 -2.80 23.98
C GLY A 393 -19.74 -1.57 24.86
N LYS A 394 -18.70 -1.65 25.71
CA LYS A 394 -18.23 -0.56 26.58
C LYS A 394 -16.82 -0.08 26.24
N THR A 395 -16.26 -0.56 25.14
CA THR A 395 -14.88 -0.30 24.72
C THR A 395 -14.85 0.63 23.53
N ALA A 396 -13.82 1.47 23.47
CA ALA A 396 -13.59 2.37 22.34
C ALA A 396 -12.10 2.38 21.99
N LEU A 397 -11.79 2.61 20.71
CA LEU A 397 -10.41 2.82 20.25
C LEU A 397 -10.19 4.29 19.91
N PRO A 398 -9.15 4.94 20.45
CA PRO A 398 -8.81 6.30 20.04
C PRO A 398 -8.45 6.31 18.55
N VAL A 399 -8.93 7.30 17.82
CA VAL A 399 -8.52 7.55 16.44
C VAL A 399 -7.12 8.15 16.45
N ALA A 400 -6.22 7.58 15.66
CA ALA A 400 -4.83 7.99 15.60
C ALA A 400 -4.69 9.48 15.24
N PRO A 401 -3.77 10.25 15.85
CA PRO A 401 -3.61 11.68 15.58
C PRO A 401 -3.45 12.03 14.10
N ALA A 402 -2.68 11.22 13.35
CA ALA A 402 -2.49 11.40 11.91
C ALA A 402 -3.79 11.27 11.10
N ALA A 403 -4.77 10.50 11.61
CA ALA A 403 -6.08 10.38 10.99
C ALA A 403 -6.99 11.59 11.26
N LEU A 404 -6.81 12.28 12.38
CA LEU A 404 -7.59 13.48 12.73
C LEU A 404 -7.31 14.65 11.77
N ALA A 405 -6.11 14.72 11.20
CA ALA A 405 -5.73 15.74 10.22
C ALA A 405 -6.31 15.48 8.81
N ARG A 406 -6.88 14.29 8.56
CA ARG A 406 -7.43 13.90 7.26
C ARG A 406 -8.91 14.28 7.15
N SER A 407 -9.34 14.67 5.96
CA SER A 407 -10.77 14.90 5.65
C SER A 407 -11.62 13.63 5.77
N GLY A 408 -10.99 12.45 5.77
CA GLY A 408 -11.64 11.15 5.94
C GLY A 408 -12.44 11.02 7.23
N LEU A 409 -12.04 11.67 8.32
CA LEU A 409 -12.81 11.65 9.56
C LEU A 409 -14.21 12.27 9.38
N LEU A 410 -14.31 13.38 8.65
CA LEU A 410 -15.60 14.01 8.37
C LEU A 410 -16.47 13.13 7.48
N LYS A 411 -15.88 12.42 6.50
CA LYS A 411 -16.59 11.41 5.71
C LYS A 411 -17.12 10.29 6.61
N LEU A 412 -16.30 9.76 7.51
CA LEU A 412 -16.68 8.70 8.44
C LEU A 412 -17.87 9.11 9.33
N VAL A 413 -17.83 10.32 9.88
CA VAL A 413 -18.94 10.87 10.69
C VAL A 413 -20.21 11.04 9.85
N ALA A 414 -20.08 11.50 8.60
CA ALA A 414 -21.22 11.64 7.69
C ALA A 414 -21.85 10.29 7.31
N VAL A 415 -21.03 9.26 7.03
CA VAL A 415 -21.49 7.89 6.75
C VAL A 415 -22.18 7.29 7.97
N SER A 416 -21.66 7.54 9.17
CA SER A 416 -22.28 7.08 10.41
C SER A 416 -23.61 7.77 10.68
N GLY A 417 -23.70 9.09 10.50
CA GLY A 417 -24.90 9.85 10.87
C GLY A 417 -25.27 9.73 12.35
N GLY A 418 -24.33 9.29 13.20
CA GLY A 418 -24.56 8.93 14.61
C GLY A 418 -24.95 7.48 14.86
N GLY A 419 -25.14 6.67 13.81
CA GLY A 419 -25.42 5.23 13.89
C GLY A 419 -24.17 4.35 13.73
N PRO A 420 -24.30 3.04 13.95
CA PRO A 420 -23.22 2.08 13.78
C PRO A 420 -22.73 1.98 12.33
N VAL A 421 -21.42 1.82 12.16
CA VAL A 421 -20.77 1.59 10.86
C VAL A 421 -19.76 0.45 10.95
N THR A 422 -19.44 -0.14 9.80
CA THR A 422 -18.28 -1.02 9.67
C THR A 422 -17.09 -0.18 9.18
N VAL A 423 -15.93 -0.36 9.82
CA VAL A 423 -14.72 0.43 9.51
C VAL A 423 -13.52 -0.49 9.37
N PHE A 424 -12.87 -0.44 8.22
CA PHE A 424 -11.56 -1.06 8.02
C PHE A 424 -10.46 -0.03 8.25
N GLY A 425 -9.42 -0.44 8.98
CA GLY A 425 -8.29 0.42 9.26
C GLY A 425 -7.12 -0.30 9.91
N GLU A 426 -6.12 0.48 10.28
CA GLU A 426 -4.90 0.00 10.92
C GLU A 426 -4.96 0.31 12.43
N CYS A 427 -4.97 -0.73 13.26
CA CYS A 427 -4.90 -0.62 14.72
C CYS A 427 -3.44 -0.66 15.16
N GLY A 428 -2.94 0.43 15.76
CA GLY A 428 -1.56 0.52 16.23
C GLY A 428 -1.44 1.15 17.61
N HIS A 429 -0.20 1.27 18.09
CA HIS A 429 0.11 1.85 19.39
C HIS A 429 -0.31 3.34 19.53
N GLN A 430 -0.42 4.07 18.41
CA GLN A 430 -0.90 5.46 18.38
C GLN A 430 -2.43 5.58 18.25
N GLY A 431 -3.15 4.46 18.23
CA GLY A 431 -4.59 4.40 18.00
C GLY A 431 -4.96 3.76 16.66
N PHE A 432 -6.24 3.84 16.33
CA PHE A 432 -6.82 3.28 15.13
C PHE A 432 -6.83 4.31 14.00
N SER A 433 -6.33 3.95 12.82
CA SER A 433 -6.33 4.78 11.62
C SER A 433 -7.40 4.27 10.64
N PRO A 434 -8.57 4.94 10.53
CA PRO A 434 -9.62 4.55 9.59
C PRO A 434 -9.16 4.74 8.14
N LEU A 435 -9.42 3.74 7.29
CA LEU A 435 -9.04 3.73 5.88
C LEU A 435 -10.25 3.56 4.95
N ALA A 436 -11.26 2.78 5.34
CA ALA A 436 -12.52 2.63 4.62
C ALA A 436 -13.69 2.42 5.58
N ALA A 437 -14.90 2.81 5.17
CA ALA A 437 -16.11 2.60 5.94
C ALA A 437 -17.29 2.15 5.06
N TRP A 438 -18.26 1.50 5.71
CA TRP A 438 -19.54 1.08 5.17
C TRP A 438 -20.65 1.48 6.15
N SER A 439 -21.76 1.98 5.63
CA SER A 439 -22.98 2.15 6.42
C SER A 439 -23.53 0.80 6.85
N GLU A 440 -24.36 0.77 7.89
CA GLU A 440 -24.91 -0.47 8.47
C GLU A 440 -25.60 -1.37 7.44
N ASP A 441 -26.39 -0.75 6.54
CA ASP A 441 -27.15 -1.46 5.50
C ASP A 441 -26.50 -1.39 4.10
N GLY A 442 -25.32 -0.76 3.99
CA GLY A 442 -24.68 -0.46 2.71
C GLY A 442 -23.53 -1.40 2.38
N SER A 443 -23.41 -1.76 1.09
CA SER A 443 -22.22 -2.42 0.54
C SER A 443 -21.27 -1.44 -0.16
N GLU A 444 -21.62 -0.15 -0.26
CA GLU A 444 -20.74 0.84 -0.86
C GLU A 444 -19.54 1.11 0.04
N THR A 445 -18.34 0.95 -0.52
CA THR A 445 -17.09 1.22 0.20
C THR A 445 -16.78 2.70 0.11
N VAL A 446 -16.74 3.39 1.25
CA VAL A 446 -16.37 4.81 1.34
C VAL A 446 -14.89 4.94 1.71
N PRO A 447 -14.01 5.40 0.81
CA PRO A 447 -12.60 5.60 1.11
C PRO A 447 -12.40 6.82 2.05
N LEU A 448 -11.57 6.64 3.08
CA LEU A 448 -11.31 7.63 4.13
C LEU A 448 -9.90 8.26 4.03
N ILE A 449 -9.21 8.11 2.89
CA ILE A 449 -7.85 8.62 2.67
C ILE A 449 -7.83 9.59 1.49
#